data_AF-A0A8S1E8M9-F1
#
_entry.id   AF-A0A8S1E8M9-F1
#
_cell.length_a   1.000
_cell.length_b   1.000
_cell.length_c   1.000
_cell.angle_alpha   90.00
_cell.angle_beta   90.00
_cell.angle_gamma   90.00
#
_symmetry.space_group_name_H-M   'P 1'
#
loop_
_entity.id
_entity.type
_entity.pdbx_description
1 polymer ?
#
loop_
_entity_poly.entity_id
_entity_poly.type
_entity_poly.pdbx_seq_one_letter_code
_entity_poly.pdbx_strand_id
1 'polypeptide(L)'
;MSPQQVLHNIYTLVALAELKGYAMMQYSLTLQRYFTNESFHAEEELLRETTEQRSTEKVAATIAAMKTAGRQVWRCDPEKHVENETFVQLTELLQGYVQNERDLNSDQACTSTCGYYTYTKVFSCSDAELCYRQRLCRGKVVKCEPLGMSGSVCLSEQRYRRYDRLVFSDTRGPAPTCSTPAVLLNSWYQLLLLKKCSYCFCVCDEDGPYSDRHFSLRPAVSDVDAGFVVIGVRIVKLNRVIHLQAQ
;
A
#
# COMPACT_ATOMS: atom_id res chain seq x y z
N MET A 1 8.38 13.90 -1.84
CA MET A 1 8.04 14.47 -3.17
C MET A 1 9.29 14.46 -4.04
N SER A 2 9.25 14.07 -5.32
CA SER A 2 10.48 14.05 -6.14
C SER A 2 10.79 15.43 -6.75
N PRO A 3 12.07 15.81 -6.95
CA PRO A 3 12.45 17.05 -7.63
C PRO A 3 11.79 17.22 -9.01
N GLN A 4 11.63 16.14 -9.78
CA GLN A 4 10.91 16.17 -11.06
C GLN A 4 9.43 16.54 -10.89
N GLN A 5 8.78 16.04 -9.85
CA GLN A 5 7.38 16.36 -9.58
C GLN A 5 7.20 17.80 -9.11
N VAL A 6 8.19 18.35 -8.39
CA VAL A 6 8.23 19.79 -8.05
C VAL A 6 8.36 20.63 -9.32
N LEU A 7 9.29 20.30 -10.23
CA LEU A 7 9.48 21.01 -11.50
C LEU A 7 8.22 20.97 -12.38
N HIS A 8 7.59 19.79 -12.48
CA HIS A 8 6.32 19.64 -13.19
C HIS A 8 5.24 20.56 -12.60
N ASN A 9 5.08 20.57 -11.28
CA ASN A 9 4.08 21.42 -10.62
C ASN A 9 4.33 22.91 -10.82
N ILE A 10 5.60 23.35 -10.79
CA ILE A 10 5.98 24.74 -11.09
C ILE A 10 5.58 25.09 -12.52
N TYR A 11 5.92 24.24 -13.49
CA TYR A 11 5.52 24.44 -14.89
C TYR A 11 3.99 24.54 -15.04
N THR A 12 3.23 23.64 -14.41
CA THR A 12 1.77 23.67 -14.47
C THR A 12 1.20 24.98 -13.92
N LEU A 13 1.73 25.48 -12.80
CA LEU A 13 1.31 26.74 -12.20
C LEU A 13 1.62 27.94 -13.10
N VAL A 14 2.83 28.00 -13.66
CA VAL A 14 3.26 29.08 -14.56
C VAL A 14 2.44 29.06 -15.85
N ALA A 15 2.24 27.89 -16.46
CA ALA A 15 1.44 27.74 -17.67
C ALA A 15 -0.02 28.13 -17.45
N LEU A 16 -0.61 27.75 -16.30
CA LEU A 16 -1.97 28.15 -15.94
C LEU A 16 -2.09 29.66 -15.75
N ALA A 17 -1.10 30.30 -15.10
CA ALA A 17 -1.08 31.74 -14.92
C ALA A 17 -0.97 32.49 -16.26
N GLU A 18 -0.12 32.00 -17.16
CA GLU A 18 0.05 32.55 -18.51
C GLU A 18 -1.22 32.43 -19.35
N LEU A 19 -1.88 31.26 -19.34
CA LEU A 19 -3.15 31.06 -20.04
C LEU A 19 -4.25 32.00 -19.53
N LYS A 20 -4.34 32.19 -18.20
CA LYS A 20 -5.27 33.15 -17.61
C LYS A 20 -4.94 34.58 -18.05
N GLY A 21 -3.67 34.96 -18.05
CA GLY A 21 -3.22 36.27 -18.53
C GLY A 21 -3.55 36.52 -20.00
N TYR A 22 -3.27 35.53 -20.86
CA TYR A 22 -3.61 35.58 -22.29
C TYR A 22 -5.11 35.75 -22.51
N ALA A 23 -5.94 34.97 -21.80
CA ALA A 23 -7.40 35.09 -21.88
C ALA A 23 -7.90 36.47 -21.44
N MET A 24 -7.33 37.04 -20.37
CA MET A 24 -7.66 38.39 -19.92
C MET A 24 -7.28 39.47 -20.94
N MET A 25 -6.09 39.36 -21.55
CA MET A 25 -5.63 40.31 -22.56
C MET A 25 -6.48 40.24 -23.83
N GLN A 26 -6.76 39.04 -24.34
CA GLN A 26 -7.67 38.83 -25.48
C GLN A 26 -9.06 39.42 -25.22
N TYR A 27 -9.61 39.18 -24.02
CA TYR A 27 -10.89 39.76 -23.63
C TYR A 27 -10.84 41.29 -23.59
N SER A 28 -9.74 41.88 -23.08
CA SER A 28 -9.58 43.33 -23.03
C SER A 28 -9.50 43.98 -24.42
N LEU A 29 -8.78 43.37 -25.37
CA LEU A 29 -8.70 43.85 -26.76
C LEU A 29 -10.06 43.75 -27.45
N THR A 30 -10.80 42.67 -27.21
CA THR A 30 -12.17 42.49 -27.73
C THR A 30 -13.10 43.59 -27.21
N LEU A 31 -13.01 43.94 -25.93
CA LEU A 31 -13.80 45.02 -25.35
C LEU A 31 -13.42 46.39 -25.94
N GLN A 32 -12.11 46.68 -26.08
CA GLN A 32 -11.66 47.94 -26.68
C GLN A 32 -12.20 48.08 -28.11
N ARG A 33 -12.08 47.03 -28.92
CA ARG A 33 -12.64 46.98 -30.28
C ARG A 33 -14.14 47.32 -30.31
N TYR A 34 -14.91 46.81 -29.34
CA TYR A 34 -16.34 47.09 -29.23
C TYR A 34 -16.65 48.56 -28.88
N PHE A 35 -15.84 49.19 -28.01
CA PHE A 35 -16.11 50.56 -27.53
C PHE A 35 -15.48 51.67 -28.38
N THR A 36 -14.27 51.47 -28.91
CA THR A 36 -13.58 52.50 -29.72
C THR A 36 -13.87 52.37 -31.21
N ASN A 37 -14.43 51.24 -31.65
CA ASN A 37 -14.68 50.94 -33.05
C ASN A 37 -13.39 50.92 -33.91
N GLU A 38 -12.23 50.75 -33.28
CA GLU A 38 -10.90 50.63 -33.90
C GLU A 38 -10.48 49.16 -34.04
N SER A 39 -9.50 48.87 -34.90
CA SER A 39 -8.95 47.51 -35.08
C SER A 39 -7.68 47.30 -34.27
N PHE A 40 -7.64 46.20 -33.51
CA PHE A 40 -6.51 45.77 -32.68
C PHE A 40 -5.85 44.47 -33.19
N HIS A 41 -5.89 44.25 -34.50
CA HIS A 41 -5.41 43.01 -35.11
C HIS A 41 -3.91 42.78 -34.94
N ALA A 42 -3.11 43.86 -34.93
CA ALA A 42 -1.66 43.75 -34.75
C ALA A 42 -1.30 43.34 -33.32
N GLU A 43 -2.03 43.86 -32.33
CA GLU A 43 -1.88 43.55 -30.93
C GLU A 43 -2.31 42.11 -30.61
N GLU A 44 -3.43 41.66 -31.20
CA GLU A 44 -3.90 40.26 -31.07
C GLU A 44 -2.87 39.28 -31.63
N GLU A 45 -2.30 39.57 -32.80
CA GLU A 45 -1.31 38.69 -33.43
C GLU A 45 0.01 38.68 -32.66
N LEU A 46 0.49 39.85 -32.23
CA LEU A 46 1.68 39.94 -31.39
C LEU A 46 1.50 39.19 -30.07
N LEU A 47 0.34 39.33 -29.43
CA LEU A 47 0.02 38.63 -28.18
C LEU A 47 0.02 37.11 -28.39
N ARG A 48 -0.51 36.62 -29.51
CA ARG A 48 -0.52 35.21 -29.88
C ARG A 48 0.90 34.68 -30.09
N GLU A 49 1.67 35.31 -30.96
CA GLU A 49 3.05 34.91 -31.27
C GLU A 49 3.93 34.90 -30.01
N THR A 50 3.85 35.96 -29.20
CA THR A 50 4.68 36.08 -27.99
C THR A 50 4.31 35.01 -26.96
N THR A 51 3.02 34.65 -26.85
CA THR A 51 2.55 33.62 -25.92
C THR A 51 2.95 32.22 -26.38
N GLU A 52 2.83 31.94 -27.69
CA GLU A 52 3.29 30.68 -28.29
C GLU A 52 4.80 30.49 -28.08
N GLN A 53 5.59 31.53 -28.36
CA GLN A 53 7.03 31.50 -28.17
C GLN A 53 7.40 31.24 -26.70
N ARG A 54 6.85 32.01 -25.76
CA ARG A 54 7.12 31.82 -24.31
C ARG A 54 6.72 30.44 -23.81
N SER A 55 5.59 29.91 -24.28
CA SER A 55 5.14 28.55 -23.93
C SER A 55 6.15 27.50 -24.37
N THR A 56 6.66 27.59 -25.61
CA THR A 56 7.66 26.64 -26.12
C THR A 56 8.97 26.71 -25.34
N GLU A 57 9.45 27.91 -25.01
CA GLU A 57 10.66 28.14 -24.21
C GLU A 57 10.52 27.56 -22.80
N LYS A 58 9.37 27.78 -22.14
CA LYS A 58 9.07 27.26 -20.80
C LYS A 58 9.02 25.73 -20.77
N VAL A 59 8.38 25.11 -21.76
CA VAL A 59 8.33 23.64 -21.88
C VAL A 59 9.74 23.09 -22.08
N ALA A 60 10.52 23.66 -23.00
CA ALA A 60 11.88 23.22 -23.28
C ALA A 60 12.78 23.33 -22.05
N ALA A 61 12.72 24.47 -21.34
CA ALA A 61 13.47 24.70 -20.10
C ALA A 61 13.07 23.70 -18.99
N THR A 62 11.77 23.42 -18.84
CA THR A 62 11.27 22.45 -17.86
C THR A 62 11.77 21.04 -18.17
N ILE A 63 11.70 20.61 -19.43
CA ILE A 63 12.19 19.29 -19.86
C ILE A 63 13.70 19.18 -19.62
N ALA A 64 14.48 20.23 -19.93
CA ALA A 64 15.92 20.25 -19.69
C ALA A 64 16.24 20.13 -18.19
N ALA A 65 15.52 20.86 -17.33
CA ALA A 65 15.67 20.77 -15.88
C ALA A 65 15.22 19.41 -15.32
N MET A 66 14.17 18.80 -15.87
CA MET A 66 13.70 17.48 -15.43
C MET A 66 14.67 16.36 -15.80
N LYS A 67 15.42 16.49 -16.91
CA LYS A 67 16.46 15.52 -17.32
C LYS A 67 17.63 15.47 -16.33
N THR A 68 17.99 16.60 -15.72
CA THR A 68 19.08 16.69 -14.73
C THR A 68 18.59 16.46 -13.30
N ALA A 69 17.32 16.71 -13.01
CA ALA A 69 16.74 16.49 -11.69
C ALA A 69 16.60 15.01 -11.34
N GLY A 70 16.99 14.66 -10.11
CA GLY A 70 16.84 13.32 -9.58
C GLY A 70 15.37 12.88 -9.54
N ARG A 71 15.12 11.60 -9.88
CA ARG A 71 13.80 10.95 -9.72
C ARG A 71 13.52 10.54 -8.27
N GLN A 72 14.51 10.68 -7.40
CA GLN A 72 14.44 10.26 -6.02
C GLN A 72 13.35 11.07 -5.30
N VAL A 73 12.42 10.36 -4.68
CA VAL A 73 11.41 10.97 -3.83
C VAL A 73 12.13 11.41 -2.57
N TRP A 74 12.05 12.70 -2.22
CA TRP A 74 12.43 13.14 -0.88
C TRP A 74 11.54 12.40 0.11
N ARG A 75 12.16 11.47 0.82
CA ARG A 75 11.55 10.58 1.79
C ARG A 75 11.81 11.20 3.14
N CYS A 76 10.85 11.97 3.64
CA CYS A 76 10.91 12.59 4.97
C CYS A 76 10.62 11.55 6.06
N ASP A 77 11.16 10.35 5.93
CA ASP A 77 11.03 9.33 6.96
C ASP A 77 12.01 9.69 8.09
N PRO A 78 11.58 9.63 9.35
CA PRO A 78 12.46 9.90 10.48
C PRO A 78 13.58 8.85 10.54
N GLU A 79 14.78 9.24 11.00
CA GLU A 79 15.92 8.31 11.15
C GLU A 79 15.59 7.12 12.06
N LYS A 80 14.71 7.34 13.04
CA LYS A 80 14.23 6.32 13.96
C LYS A 80 12.71 6.33 13.99
N HIS A 81 12.14 5.18 13.68
CA HIS A 81 10.71 4.95 13.83
C HIS A 81 10.37 4.62 15.28
N VAL A 82 9.59 5.50 15.90
CA VAL A 82 9.03 5.33 17.25
C VAL A 82 7.52 5.09 17.13
N GLU A 83 7.03 4.05 17.81
CA GLU A 83 5.61 3.70 17.83
C GLU A 83 4.80 4.80 18.54
N ASN A 84 3.62 5.12 18.00
CA ASN A 84 2.72 6.21 18.41
C ASN A 84 3.21 7.63 18.12
N GLU A 85 4.45 7.81 17.66
CA GLU A 85 4.95 9.10 17.19
C GLU A 85 5.04 9.14 15.66
N THR A 86 5.74 8.17 15.08
CA THR A 86 6.07 8.14 13.65
C THR A 86 5.30 7.07 12.89
N PHE A 87 4.88 6.01 13.59
CA PHE A 87 4.06 4.95 13.03
C PHE A 87 3.12 4.38 14.07
N VAL A 88 2.06 3.75 13.60
CA VAL A 88 1.12 2.98 14.41
C VAL A 88 1.13 1.56 13.86
N GLN A 89 1.33 0.57 14.74
CA GLN A 89 1.29 -0.82 14.34
C GLN A 89 -0.15 -1.35 14.36
N LEU A 90 -0.55 -2.00 13.26
CA LEU A 90 -1.75 -2.83 13.19
C LEU A 90 -1.39 -4.24 13.66
N THR A 91 -1.98 -4.67 14.76
CA THR A 91 -1.70 -5.98 15.36
C THR A 91 -2.78 -6.99 15.03
N GLU A 92 -2.37 -8.24 14.76
CA GLU A 92 -3.25 -9.40 14.48
C GLU A 92 -4.36 -9.20 13.42
N LEU A 93 -4.20 -8.24 12.51
CA LEU A 93 -5.08 -8.05 11.35
C LEU A 93 -4.49 -8.79 10.15
N LEU A 94 -5.28 -9.69 9.53
CA LEU A 94 -4.93 -10.39 8.27
C LEU A 94 -3.51 -10.95 8.27
N GLN A 95 -3.25 -11.96 9.11
CA GLN A 95 -1.92 -12.53 9.26
C GLN A 95 -1.70 -13.69 8.29
N GLY A 96 -0.50 -13.80 7.72
CA GLY A 96 -0.09 -15.00 6.99
C GLY A 96 -0.16 -16.24 7.89
N TYR A 97 -0.69 -17.34 7.36
CA TYR A 97 -0.95 -18.57 8.09
C TYR A 97 -0.64 -19.79 7.23
N VAL A 98 0.27 -20.63 7.70
CA VAL A 98 0.68 -21.87 7.03
C VAL A 98 -0.13 -23.03 7.59
N GLN A 99 -0.82 -23.77 6.71
CA GLN A 99 -1.59 -24.94 7.10
C GLN A 99 -1.47 -26.04 6.05
N ASN A 100 -1.57 -27.30 6.49
CA ASN A 100 -1.67 -28.42 5.58
C ASN A 100 -3.04 -28.41 4.85
N GLU A 101 -3.05 -28.69 3.54
CA GLU A 101 -4.27 -28.78 2.74
C GLU A 101 -5.34 -29.68 3.39
N ARG A 102 -4.89 -30.76 4.04
CA ARG A 102 -5.74 -31.74 4.73
C ARG A 102 -6.65 -31.11 5.79
N ASP A 103 -6.18 -30.07 6.47
CA ASP A 103 -6.88 -29.44 7.58
C ASP A 103 -7.79 -28.28 7.14
N LEU A 104 -7.82 -27.98 5.83
CA LEU A 104 -8.62 -26.89 5.25
C LEU A 104 -10.01 -27.35 4.78
N ASN A 105 -10.35 -28.62 4.93
CA ASN A 105 -11.67 -29.17 4.61
C ASN A 105 -12.22 -30.11 5.70
N SER A 106 -13.52 -30.36 5.65
CA SER A 106 -14.21 -31.27 6.58
C SER A 106 -13.78 -32.72 6.42
N ASP A 107 -13.42 -33.11 5.20
CA ASP A 107 -13.23 -34.51 4.82
C ASP A 107 -11.82 -35.02 5.17
N GLN A 108 -10.94 -34.12 5.66
CA GLN A 108 -9.56 -34.39 6.02
C GLN A 108 -8.78 -35.11 4.91
N ALA A 109 -9.02 -34.69 3.67
CA ALA A 109 -8.47 -35.30 2.47
C ALA A 109 -7.83 -34.25 1.57
N CYS A 110 -6.76 -34.60 0.85
CA CYS A 110 -6.08 -33.68 -0.06
C CYS A 110 -6.61 -33.82 -1.48
N THR A 111 -7.90 -33.59 -1.69
CA THR A 111 -8.56 -33.80 -3.01
C THR A 111 -8.38 -32.63 -3.97
N SER A 112 -8.16 -31.43 -3.45
CA SER A 112 -8.08 -30.19 -4.24
C SER A 112 -6.64 -29.68 -4.37
N THR A 113 -6.47 -28.39 -4.64
CA THR A 113 -5.20 -27.66 -4.58
C THR A 113 -5.36 -26.46 -3.64
N CYS A 114 -4.27 -25.93 -3.09
CA CYS A 114 -4.35 -24.79 -2.16
C CYS A 114 -5.15 -23.60 -2.70
N GLY A 115 -5.05 -23.30 -4.01
CA GLY A 115 -5.78 -22.21 -4.65
C GLY A 115 -7.30 -22.38 -4.71
N TYR A 116 -7.81 -23.61 -4.53
CA TYR A 116 -9.26 -23.87 -4.43
C TYR A 116 -9.86 -23.24 -3.17
N TYR A 117 -9.09 -23.17 -2.08
CA TYR A 117 -9.53 -22.65 -0.79
C TYR A 117 -9.46 -21.12 -0.76
N THR A 118 -10.39 -20.47 -1.47
CA THR A 118 -10.53 -19.01 -1.45
C THR A 118 -11.09 -18.51 -0.11
N TYR A 119 -11.97 -19.31 0.50
CA TYR A 119 -12.63 -19.04 1.77
C TYR A 119 -12.92 -20.34 2.52
N THR A 120 -12.28 -20.55 3.66
CA THR A 120 -12.43 -21.75 4.49
C THR A 120 -12.13 -21.45 5.97
N LYS A 121 -12.04 -22.48 6.80
CA LYS A 121 -11.56 -22.44 8.19
C LYS A 121 -10.65 -23.63 8.45
N VAL A 122 -9.95 -23.62 9.58
CA VAL A 122 -9.22 -24.79 10.06
C VAL A 122 -10.21 -25.78 10.67
N PHE A 123 -10.32 -26.99 10.12
CA PHE A 123 -11.24 -28.03 10.61
C PHE A 123 -10.57 -29.00 11.60
N SER A 124 -9.30 -29.31 11.36
CA SER A 124 -8.53 -30.25 12.18
C SER A 124 -7.08 -29.81 12.31
N CYS A 125 -6.34 -30.52 13.15
CA CYS A 125 -4.92 -30.33 13.39
C CYS A 125 -4.24 -31.70 13.25
N SER A 126 -4.31 -32.24 12.04
CA SER A 126 -3.86 -33.62 11.76
C SER A 126 -2.34 -33.73 11.69
N ASP A 127 -1.65 -32.67 11.28
CA ASP A 127 -0.20 -32.57 11.34
C ASP A 127 0.25 -32.05 12.72
N ALA A 128 0.92 -32.90 13.48
CA ALA A 128 1.34 -32.55 14.83
C ALA A 128 2.54 -31.59 14.88
N GLU A 129 3.33 -31.49 13.80
CA GLU A 129 4.62 -30.78 13.84
C GLU A 129 4.44 -29.27 13.88
N LEU A 130 3.61 -28.71 12.99
CA LEU A 130 3.37 -27.26 12.94
C LEU A 130 2.12 -26.85 13.71
N CYS A 131 1.01 -27.56 13.51
CA CYS A 131 -0.30 -27.05 13.89
C CYS A 131 -0.48 -26.94 15.42
N TYR A 132 0.11 -27.84 16.23
CA TYR A 132 0.11 -27.71 17.69
C TYR A 132 1.13 -26.70 18.24
N ARG A 133 2.20 -26.41 17.49
CA ARG A 133 3.25 -25.48 17.92
C ARG A 133 2.92 -24.03 17.57
N GLN A 134 2.23 -23.82 16.45
CA GLN A 134 1.78 -22.50 16.04
C GLN A 134 0.49 -22.10 16.74
N ARG A 135 0.23 -20.80 16.77
CA ARG A 135 -1.08 -20.30 17.19
C ARG A 135 -2.12 -20.68 16.14
N LEU A 136 -3.20 -21.34 16.55
CA LEU A 136 -4.30 -21.72 15.66
C LEU A 136 -5.00 -20.46 15.13
N CYS A 137 -5.45 -20.51 13.88
CA CYS A 137 -6.37 -19.52 13.34
C CYS A 137 -7.81 -19.93 13.69
N ARG A 138 -8.47 -19.22 14.62
CA ARG A 138 -9.85 -19.56 15.02
C ARG A 138 -10.92 -18.90 14.14
N GLY A 139 -10.51 -17.98 13.29
CA GLY A 139 -11.39 -17.27 12.37
C GLY A 139 -11.47 -17.92 11.00
N LYS A 140 -11.51 -17.06 9.99
CA LYS A 140 -11.60 -17.45 8.58
C LYS A 140 -10.20 -17.54 8.00
N VAL A 141 -9.99 -18.52 7.14
CA VAL A 141 -8.78 -18.69 6.36
C VAL A 141 -9.13 -18.39 4.91
N VAL A 142 -8.47 -17.40 4.33
CA VAL A 142 -8.80 -16.89 2.99
C VAL A 142 -7.56 -16.78 2.12
N LYS A 143 -7.75 -16.74 0.80
CA LYS A 143 -6.69 -16.53 -0.19
C LYS A 143 -5.48 -17.46 0.02
N CYS A 144 -5.73 -18.76 -0.03
CA CYS A 144 -4.67 -19.75 0.07
C CYS A 144 -3.90 -19.89 -1.25
N GLU A 145 -2.58 -19.94 -1.16
CA GLU A 145 -1.66 -20.20 -2.26
C GLU A 145 -0.81 -21.44 -1.95
N PRO A 146 -0.42 -22.23 -2.97
CA PRO A 146 0.43 -23.39 -2.76
C PRO A 146 1.80 -22.95 -2.26
N LEU A 147 2.21 -23.51 -1.13
CA LEU A 147 3.56 -23.40 -0.61
C LEU A 147 4.33 -24.67 -1.03
N GLY A 148 5.67 -24.58 -1.09
CA GLY A 148 6.51 -25.71 -1.47
C GLY A 148 6.25 -26.97 -0.64
N MET A 149 6.63 -28.13 -1.16
CA MET A 149 6.30 -29.43 -0.55
C MET A 149 7.02 -29.68 0.79
N SER A 150 8.20 -29.11 0.94
CA SER A 150 8.99 -29.19 2.17
C SER A 150 9.60 -27.85 2.48
N GLY A 151 9.80 -27.60 3.77
CA GLY A 151 10.34 -26.35 4.23
C GLY A 151 10.64 -26.34 5.72
N SER A 152 11.04 -25.18 6.19
CA SER A 152 11.26 -24.90 7.59
C SER A 152 10.57 -23.59 7.95
N VAL A 153 9.92 -23.59 9.11
CA VAL A 153 9.17 -22.45 9.62
C VAL A 153 9.78 -22.02 10.94
N CYS A 154 10.18 -20.75 11.03
CA CYS A 154 10.55 -20.11 12.29
C CYS A 154 9.30 -19.44 12.87
N LEU A 155 8.80 -19.93 14.00
CA LEU A 155 7.69 -19.30 14.71
C LEU A 155 8.17 -18.02 15.39
N SER A 156 7.34 -16.99 15.41
CA SER A 156 7.67 -15.76 16.12
C SER A 156 7.24 -15.84 17.58
N GLU A 157 8.11 -15.37 18.47
CA GLU A 157 7.74 -15.10 19.88
C GLU A 157 6.86 -13.85 20.00
N GLN A 158 6.95 -12.94 19.03
CA GLN A 158 6.19 -11.70 19.03
C GLN A 158 4.72 -11.98 18.71
N ARG A 159 3.82 -11.47 19.54
CA ARG A 159 2.39 -11.73 19.34
C ARG A 159 1.84 -11.17 18.03
N TYR A 160 2.25 -9.98 17.62
CA TYR A 160 1.75 -9.34 16.40
C TYR A 160 2.24 -10.00 15.09
N ARG A 161 3.22 -10.92 15.14
CA ARG A 161 3.81 -11.60 13.98
C ARG A 161 3.69 -13.12 14.16
N ARG A 162 3.27 -13.89 13.15
CA ARG A 162 3.17 -15.36 13.30
C ARG A 162 4.49 -16.09 13.04
N TYR A 163 5.23 -15.64 12.04
CA TYR A 163 6.49 -16.26 11.61
C TYR A 163 7.58 -15.21 11.48
N ASP A 164 8.78 -15.54 11.94
CA ASP A 164 9.97 -14.72 11.70
C ASP A 164 10.53 -14.97 10.30
N ARG A 165 10.45 -16.23 9.85
CA ARG A 165 10.96 -16.64 8.55
C ARG A 165 10.28 -17.92 8.07
N LEU A 166 10.04 -17.98 6.76
CA LEU A 166 9.54 -19.14 6.04
C LEU A 166 10.58 -19.49 4.97
N VAL A 167 11.07 -20.72 4.96
CA VAL A 167 12.03 -21.21 3.96
C VAL A 167 11.50 -22.50 3.39
N PHE A 168 11.13 -22.49 2.12
CA PHE A 168 10.62 -23.65 1.39
C PHE A 168 11.49 -23.94 0.19
N SER A 169 11.37 -25.14 -0.38
CA SER A 169 12.16 -25.61 -1.52
C SER A 169 12.20 -24.63 -2.71
N ASP A 170 11.15 -23.84 -2.88
CA ASP A 170 11.00 -22.87 -3.98
C ASP A 170 11.50 -21.45 -3.62
N THR A 171 11.81 -21.19 -2.36
CA THR A 171 12.31 -19.88 -1.91
C THR A 171 13.83 -19.80 -2.04
N ARG A 172 14.32 -18.90 -2.90
CA ARG A 172 15.75 -18.58 -3.03
C ARG A 172 16.16 -17.61 -1.92
N GLY A 173 16.84 -18.12 -0.89
CA GLY A 173 17.42 -17.30 0.17
C GLY A 173 18.43 -18.07 1.02
N PRO A 174 19.30 -17.39 1.77
CA PRO A 174 20.29 -18.04 2.65
C PRO A 174 19.62 -18.91 3.72
N ALA A 175 20.31 -19.91 4.26
CA ALA A 175 19.75 -20.80 5.28
C ALA A 175 19.20 -20.02 6.50
N PRO A 176 18.10 -20.48 7.11
CA PRO A 176 17.47 -19.77 8.21
C PRO A 176 18.32 -19.86 9.48
N THR A 177 18.69 -18.71 10.04
CA THR A 177 18.96 -18.57 11.47
C THR A 177 17.64 -18.18 12.12
N CYS A 178 16.98 -19.13 12.78
CA CYS A 178 15.80 -18.85 13.58
C CYS A 178 16.23 -18.51 15.02
N SER A 179 15.56 -17.57 15.66
CA SER A 179 15.72 -17.35 17.11
C SER A 179 15.14 -18.50 17.93
N THR A 180 14.05 -19.10 17.44
CA THR A 180 13.40 -20.28 18.02
C THR A 180 13.74 -21.55 17.24
N PRO A 181 13.57 -22.77 17.80
CA PRO A 181 13.73 -24.01 17.04
C PRO A 181 12.87 -24.00 15.77
N ALA A 182 13.49 -24.22 14.61
CA ALA A 182 12.79 -24.33 13.35
C ALA A 182 11.88 -25.56 13.34
N VAL A 183 10.64 -25.41 12.90
CA VAL A 183 9.75 -26.54 12.63
C VAL A 183 10.01 -26.99 11.20
N LEU A 184 10.56 -28.19 11.05
CA LEU A 184 10.71 -28.82 9.75
C LEU A 184 9.36 -29.34 9.29
N LEU A 185 9.01 -29.06 8.04
CA LEU A 185 7.78 -29.51 7.42
C LEU A 185 8.12 -30.51 6.35
N ASN A 186 7.71 -31.75 6.59
CA ASN A 186 7.78 -32.81 5.60
C ASN A 186 6.39 -33.05 5.02
N SER A 187 6.34 -33.24 3.70
CA SER A 187 5.11 -33.63 3.02
C SER A 187 4.71 -35.07 3.39
N TRP A 188 3.43 -35.28 3.69
CA TRP A 188 2.85 -36.59 4.04
C TRP A 188 2.22 -37.26 2.80
N TYR A 189 2.31 -38.61 2.71
CA TYR A 189 1.58 -39.44 1.72
C TYR A 189 0.29 -40.04 2.30
N GLN A 190 -0.88 -39.71 1.74
CA GLN A 190 -2.11 -40.35 2.20
C GLN A 190 -2.17 -41.78 1.60
N LEU A 191 -1.97 -42.80 2.45
CA LEU A 191 -1.90 -44.22 2.05
C LEU A 191 -3.08 -44.71 1.20
N LEU A 192 -4.26 -44.12 1.38
CA LEU A 192 -5.49 -44.53 0.68
C LEU A 192 -5.67 -43.91 -0.72
N LEU A 193 -4.95 -42.83 -1.06
CA LEU A 193 -5.20 -42.07 -2.29
C LEU A 193 -3.95 -41.76 -3.15
N LEU A 194 -2.75 -42.22 -2.75
CA LEU A 194 -1.48 -41.97 -3.46
C LEU A 194 -1.21 -40.48 -3.77
N LYS A 195 -1.96 -39.55 -3.18
CA LYS A 195 -1.86 -38.11 -3.41
C LYS A 195 -1.08 -37.47 -2.28
N LYS A 196 -0.17 -36.58 -2.66
CA LYS A 196 0.73 -35.86 -1.78
C LYS A 196 0.04 -34.57 -1.33
N CYS A 197 -0.08 -34.38 -0.02
CA CYS A 197 -0.63 -33.14 0.54
C CYS A 197 0.45 -32.05 0.51
N SER A 198 0.07 -30.87 0.05
CA SER A 198 0.93 -29.69 0.08
C SER A 198 0.62 -28.83 1.31
N TYR A 199 1.60 -28.06 1.75
CA TYR A 199 1.35 -26.95 2.67
C TYR A 199 0.83 -25.76 1.85
N CYS A 200 -0.12 -25.04 2.42
CA CYS A 200 -0.71 -23.85 1.84
C CYS A 200 -0.31 -22.63 2.68
N PHE A 201 0.02 -21.53 2.02
CA PHE A 201 0.14 -20.22 2.66
C PHE A 201 -1.16 -19.46 2.44
N CYS A 202 -1.87 -19.16 3.52
CA CYS A 202 -3.16 -18.49 3.50
C CYS A 202 -3.11 -17.21 4.34
N VAL A 203 -4.20 -16.44 4.31
CA VAL A 203 -4.42 -15.31 5.21
C VAL A 203 -5.42 -15.73 6.28
N CYS A 204 -5.00 -15.66 7.54
CA CYS A 204 -5.87 -15.81 8.70
C CYS A 204 -6.52 -14.47 9.05
N ASP A 205 -7.85 -14.45 8.97
CA ASP A 205 -8.71 -13.38 9.43
C ASP A 205 -9.45 -13.83 10.69
N GLU A 206 -8.84 -13.56 11.84
CA GLU A 206 -9.36 -13.93 13.15
C GLU A 206 -9.88 -12.72 13.91
N ASP A 207 -11.09 -12.84 14.44
CA ASP A 207 -11.61 -11.85 15.37
C ASP A 207 -11.07 -12.13 16.76
N GLY A 208 -10.50 -11.12 17.42
CA GLY A 208 -9.83 -11.33 18.68
C GLY A 208 -9.61 -10.06 19.48
N PRO A 209 -9.43 -10.20 20.81
CA PRO A 209 -9.16 -9.08 21.72
C PRO A 209 -7.79 -8.42 21.50
N TYR A 210 -7.02 -8.85 20.49
CA TYR A 210 -5.74 -8.25 20.12
C TYR A 210 -5.64 -7.95 18.61
N SER A 211 -6.71 -8.18 17.83
CA SER A 211 -6.78 -7.78 16.43
C SER A 211 -7.28 -6.35 16.27
N ASP A 212 -6.48 -5.50 15.62
CA ASP A 212 -6.81 -4.10 15.33
C ASP A 212 -7.59 -4.02 14.01
N ARG A 213 -8.93 -4.01 14.09
CA ARG A 213 -9.82 -4.14 12.91
C ARG A 213 -10.78 -2.97 12.71
N HIS A 214 -10.84 -2.05 13.67
CA HIS A 214 -11.81 -0.97 13.69
C HIS A 214 -11.16 0.32 13.18
N PHE A 215 -11.81 0.96 12.22
CA PHE A 215 -11.40 2.26 11.67
C PHE A 215 -12.52 3.26 11.92
N SER A 216 -12.19 4.41 12.49
CA SER A 216 -13.14 5.50 12.68
C SER A 216 -13.44 6.17 11.35
N LEU A 217 -14.71 6.19 10.98
CA LEU A 217 -15.20 6.90 9.80
C LEU A 217 -15.67 8.34 10.12
N ARG A 218 -15.52 8.78 11.37
CA ARG A 218 -15.85 10.15 11.75
C ARG A 218 -14.93 11.13 11.02
N PRO A 219 -15.47 12.20 10.42
CA PRO A 219 -14.66 13.18 9.74
C PRO A 219 -13.76 13.91 10.74
N ALA A 220 -12.47 14.06 10.40
CA ALA A 220 -11.55 14.92 11.13
C ALA A 220 -11.55 16.29 10.47
N VAL A 221 -12.26 17.25 11.07
CA VAL A 221 -12.42 18.61 10.57
C VAL A 221 -11.60 19.60 11.40
N SER A 222 -11.07 20.64 10.75
CA SER A 222 -10.52 21.80 11.46
C SER A 222 -11.65 22.75 11.87
N ASP A 223 -11.37 23.58 12.86
CA ASP A 223 -12.27 24.66 13.25
C ASP A 223 -12.15 25.81 12.24
N VAL A 224 -13.04 25.79 11.24
CA VAL A 224 -13.07 26.78 10.16
C VAL A 224 -13.57 28.14 10.67
N ASP A 225 -14.44 28.16 11.68
CA ASP A 225 -15.01 29.39 12.24
C ASP A 225 -13.95 30.21 12.99
N ALA A 226 -12.98 29.53 13.60
CA ALA A 226 -11.80 30.16 14.19
C ALA A 226 -10.64 30.36 13.19
N GLY A 227 -10.84 30.08 11.89
CA GLY A 227 -9.86 30.32 10.83
C GLY A 227 -8.73 29.29 10.75
N PHE A 228 -8.86 28.11 11.38
CA PHE A 228 -7.84 27.07 11.33
C PHE A 228 -7.94 26.24 10.04
N VAL A 229 -6.79 25.98 9.44
CA VAL A 229 -6.63 25.14 8.25
C VAL A 229 -5.85 23.88 8.59
N VAL A 230 -6.22 22.75 7.98
CA VAL A 230 -5.51 21.47 8.14
C VAL A 230 -4.17 21.55 7.39
N ILE A 231 -3.08 21.38 8.12
CA ILE A 231 -1.71 21.36 7.55
C ILE A 231 -1.14 19.95 7.45
N GLY A 232 -1.73 18.99 8.17
CA GLY A 232 -1.30 17.60 8.13
C GLY A 232 -2.38 16.62 8.58
N VAL A 233 -2.15 15.34 8.29
CA VAL A 233 -2.98 14.24 8.78
C VAL A 233 -2.06 13.18 9.36
N ARG A 234 -2.36 12.72 10.57
CA ARG A 234 -1.68 11.59 11.20
C ARG A 234 -2.66 10.47 11.51
N ILE A 235 -2.17 9.24 11.48
CA ILE A 235 -2.92 8.06 11.91
C ILE A 235 -2.64 7.83 13.39
N VAL A 236 -3.68 7.71 14.21
CA VAL A 236 -3.56 7.41 15.64
C VAL A 236 -4.42 6.21 16.02
N LYS A 237 -3.97 5.42 16.99
CA LYS A 237 -4.74 4.30 17.55
C LYS A 237 -5.23 4.68 18.94
N LEU A 238 -6.54 4.89 19.10
CA LEU A 238 -7.18 5.22 20.38
C LEU A 238 -8.17 4.12 20.71
N ASN A 239 -8.05 3.51 21.89
CA ASN A 239 -8.93 2.42 22.33
C ASN A 239 -9.11 1.31 21.27
N ARG A 240 -8.02 0.98 20.54
CA ARG A 240 -7.98 -0.04 19.47
C ARG A 240 -8.84 0.28 18.24
N VAL A 241 -9.22 1.54 18.08
CA VAL A 241 -9.79 2.08 16.86
C VAL A 241 -8.74 2.97 16.20
N ILE A 242 -8.57 2.81 14.89
CA ILE A 242 -7.67 3.63 14.09
C ILE A 242 -8.41 4.89 13.66
N HIS A 243 -7.86 6.06 13.97
CA HIS A 243 -8.41 7.36 13.63
C HIS A 243 -7.47 8.13 12.72
N LEU A 244 -8.05 8.94 11.85
CA LEU A 244 -7.36 10.04 11.18
C LEU A 244 -7.46 11.27 12.08
N GLN A 245 -6.34 11.90 12.37
CA GLN A 245 -6.28 13.13 13.14
C GLN A 245 -5.70 14.25 12.28
N ALA A 246 -6.46 15.32 12.13
CA ALA A 246 -5.99 16.55 11.53
C ALA A 246 -4.99 17.25 12.46
N GLN A 247 -3.94 17.82 11.86
CA GLN A 247 -2.92 18.65 12.51
C GLN A 247 -2.93 20.06 11.94
#